data_AF-A0A6V7KSR6-F1
#
_entry.id   AF-A0A6V7KSR6-F1
#
_cell.length_a   1.000
_cell.length_b   1.000
_cell.length_c   1.000
_cell.angle_alpha   90.00
_cell.angle_beta   90.00
_cell.angle_gamma   90.00
#
_symmetry.space_group_name_H-M   'P 1'
#
loop_
_entity.id
_entity.type
_entity.pdbx_description
1 polymer ?
#
loop_
_entity_poly.entity_id
_entity_poly.type
_entity_poly.pdbx_seq_one_letter_code
_entity_poly.pdbx_strand_id
1 'polypeptide(L)'
;GFMWEIAPEFGALIIFAEHRYYGESLPFGNKSTLDAKHLGYLTAQQALADYVDLIEFLKSKAPFQKSPVIAFGGSYGGMLSAWFRLKYPHVIQG
;
A
#
# COMPACT_ATOMS: atom_id res chain seq x y z
N GLY A 1 12.84 -13.54 -6.70
CA GLY A 1 12.31 -13.15 -5.37
C GLY A 1 10.83 -13.49 -5.35
N PHE A 2 10.34 -14.05 -4.24
CA PHE A 2 9.06 -14.76 -4.15
C PHE A 2 7.88 -14.16 -4.95
N MET A 3 7.55 -12.88 -4.78
CA MET A 3 6.45 -12.22 -5.51
C MET A 3 6.60 -12.29 -7.05
N TRP A 4 7.83 -12.11 -7.56
CA TRP A 4 8.13 -12.16 -8.99
C TRP A 4 8.07 -13.59 -9.54
N GLU A 5 8.35 -14.59 -8.71
CA GLU A 5 8.34 -16.00 -9.09
C GLU A 5 6.90 -16.52 -9.23
N ILE A 6 6.01 -16.15 -8.31
CA ILE A 6 4.63 -16.67 -8.30
C ILE A 6 3.67 -15.84 -9.17
N ALA A 7 3.93 -14.55 -9.39
CA ALA A 7 2.99 -13.70 -10.12
C ALA A 7 2.60 -14.21 -11.54
N PRO A 8 3.52 -14.80 -12.33
CA PRO A 8 3.16 -15.41 -13.61
C PRO A 8 2.12 -16.53 -13.51
N GLU A 9 2.14 -17.32 -12.43
CA GLU A 9 1.17 -18.41 -12.21
C GLU A 9 -0.27 -17.88 -12.04
N PHE A 10 -0.40 -16.66 -11.52
CA PHE A 10 -1.69 -15.99 -11.31
C PHE A 10 -2.03 -14.96 -12.39
N GLY A 11 -1.13 -14.72 -13.36
CA GLY A 11 -1.25 -13.59 -14.29
C GLY A 11 -1.35 -12.24 -13.57
N ALA A 12 -0.67 -12.10 -12.43
CA ALA A 12 -0.84 -10.97 -11.52
C ALA A 12 0.01 -9.75 -11.91
N LEU A 13 -0.56 -8.56 -11.69
CA LEU A 13 0.19 -7.31 -11.67
C LEU A 13 0.89 -7.16 -10.31
N ILE A 14 2.19 -6.84 -10.32
CA ILE A 14 2.95 -6.54 -9.11
C ILE A 14 3.04 -5.03 -8.92
N ILE A 15 2.70 -4.57 -7.72
CA ILE A 15 2.79 -3.16 -7.30
C ILE A 15 3.54 -3.11 -5.98
N PHE A 16 4.56 -2.25 -5.91
CA PHE A 16 5.22 -1.87 -4.66
C PHE A 16 4.82 -0.44 -4.31
N ALA A 17 3.94 -0.30 -3.33
CA ALA A 17 3.51 1.00 -2.83
C ALA A 17 4.49 1.48 -1.76
N GLU A 18 5.15 2.61 -2.00
CA GLU A 18 6.06 3.21 -1.03
C GLU A 18 5.26 3.82 0.13
N HIS A 19 5.75 3.63 1.36
CA HIS A 19 5.09 4.12 2.57
C HIS A 19 5.29 5.63 2.70
N ARG A 20 4.24 6.37 3.06
CA ARG A 20 4.36 7.81 3.38
C ARG A 20 5.52 8.08 4.35
N TYR A 21 6.25 9.17 4.12
CA TYR A 21 7.45 9.60 4.84
C TYR A 21 8.73 8.78 4.60
N TYR A 22 8.70 7.78 3.73
CA TYR A 22 9.89 7.01 3.33
C TYR A 22 10.22 7.26 1.86
N GLY A 23 11.51 7.15 1.51
CA GLY A 23 11.98 7.30 0.14
C GLY A 23 11.61 8.66 -0.45
N GLU A 24 10.91 8.64 -1.57
CA GLU A 24 10.45 9.83 -2.29
C GLU A 24 9.02 10.24 -1.90
N SER A 25 8.31 9.37 -1.18
CA SER A 25 6.91 9.56 -0.75
C SER A 25 6.80 10.50 0.45
N LEU A 26 7.20 11.75 0.27
CA LEU A 26 7.29 12.77 1.32
C LEU A 26 6.14 13.80 1.19
N PRO A 27 5.11 13.77 2.06
CA PRO A 27 3.94 14.66 1.93
C PRO A 27 4.27 16.16 1.94
N PHE A 28 5.39 16.52 2.58
CA PHE A 28 5.89 17.90 2.67
C PHE A 28 7.31 18.04 2.13
N GLY A 29 7.75 17.13 1.25
CA GLY A 29 9.13 17.07 0.75
C GLY A 29 10.14 16.98 1.91
N ASN A 30 11.24 17.73 1.81
CA ASN A 30 12.29 17.78 2.85
C ASN A 30 11.79 18.26 4.22
N LYS A 31 10.58 18.83 4.30
CA LYS A 31 9.99 19.28 5.57
C LYS A 31 9.24 18.19 6.33
N SER A 32 9.05 17.02 5.72
CA SER A 32 8.19 15.97 6.25
C SER A 32 8.62 15.49 7.65
N THR A 33 9.92 15.49 7.94
CA THR A 33 10.46 15.00 9.21
C THR A 33 10.98 16.10 10.14
N LEU A 34 10.74 17.37 9.83
CA LEU A 34 11.35 18.51 10.55
C LEU A 34 10.76 18.76 11.94
N ASP A 35 9.44 18.63 12.10
CA ASP A 35 8.75 18.94 13.35
C ASP A 35 7.52 18.07 13.56
N ALA A 36 6.96 18.13 14.78
CA ALA A 36 5.79 17.35 15.15
C ALA A 36 4.53 17.66 14.31
N LYS A 37 4.41 18.87 13.75
CA LYS A 37 3.27 19.25 12.92
C LYS A 37 3.34 18.53 11.57
N HIS A 38 4.53 18.43 10.97
CA HIS A 38 4.72 17.72 9.72
C HIS A 38 4.76 16.20 9.94
N LEU A 39 5.38 15.72 11.01
CA LEU A 39 5.41 14.29 11.37
C LEU A 39 4.07 13.73 11.83
N GLY A 40 3.13 14.58 12.23
CA GLY A 40 1.84 14.16 12.79
C GLY A 40 0.99 13.26 11.89
N TYR A 41 1.26 13.20 10.58
CA TYR A 41 0.56 12.32 9.63
C TYR A 41 1.28 11.01 9.33
N LEU A 42 2.44 10.76 9.96
CA LEU A 42 3.14 9.48 9.89
C LEU A 42 2.50 8.47 10.84
N THR A 43 1.43 7.83 10.38
CA THR A 43 0.73 6.78 11.13
C THR A 43 0.38 5.59 10.23
N ALA A 44 0.25 4.41 10.81
CA ALA A 44 -0.13 3.20 10.07
C ALA A 44 -1.53 3.33 9.45
N GLN A 45 -2.49 3.91 10.17
CA GLN A 45 -3.85 4.15 9.67
C GLN A 45 -3.85 4.98 8.39
N GLN A 46 -3.04 6.03 8.40
CA GLN A 46 -2.89 6.93 7.27
C GLN A 46 -2.15 6.27 6.10
N ALA A 47 -1.16 5.41 6.36
CA ALA A 47 -0.50 4.62 5.31
C ALA A 47 -1.46 3.60 4.68
N LEU A 48 -2.30 2.95 5.48
CA LEU A 48 -3.34 2.04 4.96
C LEU A 48 -4.35 2.80 4.08
N ALA A 49 -4.73 4.03 4.45
CA ALA A 49 -5.59 4.86 3.63
C ALA A 49 -4.94 5.21 2.28
N ASP A 50 -3.63 5.53 2.24
CA ASP A 50 -2.93 5.75 0.96
C ASP A 50 -3.00 4.52 0.05
N TYR A 51 -2.87 3.32 0.63
CA TYR A 51 -2.94 2.09 -0.14
C TYR A 51 -4.35 1.83 -0.67
N VAL A 52 -5.40 2.20 0.07
CA VAL A 52 -6.78 2.16 -0.44
C VAL A 52 -6.93 3.07 -1.64
N ASP A 53 -6.53 4.35 -1.52
CA ASP A 53 -6.65 5.34 -2.59
C ASP A 53 -5.89 4.90 -3.84
N LEU A 54 -4.69 4.32 -3.67
CA LEU A 54 -3.90 3.76 -4.77
C LEU A 54 -4.62 2.60 -5.47
N ILE A 55 -5.20 1.66 -4.69
CA ILE A 55 -5.94 0.52 -5.25
C ILE A 55 -7.20 1.00 -5.97
N GLU A 56 -7.95 1.92 -5.40
CA GLU A 56 -9.14 2.49 -6.04
C GLU A 56 -8.79 3.19 -7.36
N PHE A 57 -7.71 3.99 -7.36
CA PHE A 57 -7.19 4.59 -8.59
C PHE A 57 -6.83 3.53 -9.64
N LEU A 58 -6.17 2.44 -9.25
CA LEU A 58 -5.82 1.37 -10.18
C LEU A 58 -7.07 0.65 -10.72
N LYS A 59 -8.03 0.32 -9.84
CA LYS A 59 -9.29 -0.36 -10.21
C LYS A 59 -10.26 0.53 -10.97
N SER A 60 -10.05 1.85 -10.99
CA SER A 60 -10.77 2.77 -11.88
C SER A 60 -10.46 2.51 -13.37
N LYS A 61 -9.33 1.84 -13.67
CA LYS A 61 -8.91 1.51 -15.03
C LYS A 61 -9.53 0.19 -15.48
N ALA A 62 -10.05 0.16 -16.71
CA ALA A 62 -10.78 -0.96 -17.30
C ALA A 62 -10.15 -2.36 -17.08
N PRO A 63 -8.84 -2.60 -17.25
CA PRO A 63 -8.28 -3.95 -17.08
C PRO A 63 -8.27 -4.44 -15.62
N PHE A 64 -8.41 -3.56 -14.63
CA PHE A 64 -8.20 -3.91 -13.22
C PHE A 64 -9.47 -3.85 -12.36
N GLN A 65 -10.59 -3.40 -12.93
CA GLN A 65 -11.82 -3.11 -12.19
C GLN A 65 -12.33 -4.27 -11.33
N LYS A 66 -12.19 -5.50 -11.82
CA LYS A 66 -12.63 -6.73 -11.14
C LYS A 66 -11.48 -7.54 -10.54
N SER A 67 -10.24 -7.06 -10.60
CA SER A 67 -9.08 -7.82 -10.13
C SER A 67 -9.10 -7.97 -8.61
N PRO A 68 -8.89 -9.19 -8.07
CA PRO A 68 -8.62 -9.37 -6.65
C PRO A 68 -7.26 -8.77 -6.31
N VAL A 69 -7.10 -8.32 -5.07
CA VAL A 69 -5.87 -7.72 -4.54
C VAL A 69 -5.42 -8.52 -3.33
N ILE A 70 -4.15 -8.93 -3.33
CA ILE A 70 -3.49 -9.64 -2.23
C ILE A 70 -2.33 -8.78 -1.73
N ALA A 71 -2.30 -8.53 -0.42
CA ALA A 71 -1.24 -7.73 0.20
C ALA A 71 -0.04 -8.60 0.58
N PHE A 72 1.15 -8.13 0.23
CA PHE A 72 2.43 -8.74 0.63
C PHE A 72 3.22 -7.77 1.49
N GLY A 73 3.89 -8.30 2.51
CA GLY A 73 4.71 -7.50 3.41
C GLY A 73 5.54 -8.35 4.35
N GLY A 74 6.74 -7.87 4.69
CA GLY A 74 7.63 -8.46 5.70
C GLY A 74 7.93 -7.47 6.82
N SER A 75 8.21 -7.96 8.03
CA SER A 75 8.43 -7.12 9.22
C SER A 75 7.24 -6.15 9.45
N TYR A 76 7.48 -4.86 9.67
CA TYR A 76 6.42 -3.85 9.75
C TYR A 76 5.50 -3.85 8.52
N GLY A 77 6.03 -4.13 7.33
CA GLY A 77 5.21 -4.32 6.12
C GLY A 77 4.22 -5.48 6.25
N GLY A 78 4.61 -6.56 6.94
CA GLY A 78 3.71 -7.70 7.23
C GLY A 78 2.62 -7.34 8.23
N MET A 79 2.93 -6.52 9.24
CA MET A 79 1.92 -5.95 10.14
C MET A 79 0.92 -5.10 9.36
N LEU A 80 1.40 -4.26 8.43
CA LEU A 80 0.55 -3.49 7.53
C LEU A 80 -0.32 -4.40 6.67
N SER A 81 0.20 -5.45 6.04
CA SER A 81 -0.61 -6.40 5.25
C SER A 81 -1.73 -7.02 6.10
N ALA A 82 -1.41 -7.50 7.30
CA ALA A 82 -2.40 -8.08 8.21
C ALA A 82 -3.47 -7.06 8.63
N TRP A 83 -3.07 -5.86 9.04
CA TRP A 83 -4.01 -4.80 9.40
C TRP A 83 -4.83 -4.31 8.22
N PHE A 84 -4.25 -4.29 7.02
CA PHE A 84 -4.96 -3.90 5.81
C PHE A 84 -6.13 -4.86 5.56
N ARG A 85 -5.89 -6.17 5.66
CA ARG A 85 -6.94 -7.18 5.49
C ARG A 85 -8.01 -7.06 6.58
N LEU A 86 -7.62 -6.79 7.83
CA LEU A 86 -8.55 -6.64 8.94
C LEU A 86 -9.43 -5.37 8.82
N LYS A 87 -8.86 -4.25 8.37
CA LYS A 87 -9.55 -2.95 8.33
C LYS A 87 -10.29 -2.69 7.02
N TYR A 88 -9.79 -3.21 5.91
CA TYR A 88 -10.36 -3.00 4.58
C TYR A 88 -10.59 -4.32 3.82
N PRO A 89 -11.38 -5.26 4.39
CA PRO A 89 -11.65 -6.55 3.76
C PRO A 89 -12.46 -6.44 2.45
N HIS A 90 -13.06 -5.27 2.19
CA HIS A 90 -13.76 -4.93 0.96
C HIS A 90 -12.83 -4.46 -0.16
N VAL A 91 -11.59 -4.05 0.17
CA VAL A 91 -10.59 -3.57 -0.79
C VAL A 91 -9.64 -4.71 -1.20
N ILE A 92 -9.12 -5.47 -0.23
CA ILE A 92 -8.19 -6.59 -0.47
C ILE A 92 -8.76 -7.92 0.00
N GLN A 93 -8.43 -9.01 -0.70
CA GLN A 93 -8.97 -10.36 -0.43
C GLN A 93 -8.13 -11.17 0.55
N GLY A 94 -6.85 -10.84 0.72
CA GLY A 94 -5.90 -11.54 1.58
C GLY A 94 -4.63 -10.74 1.78
#